data_AF-A0A963JWU7-F1
#
_entry.id   AF-A0A963JWU7-F1
#
_cell.length_a   1.000
_cell.length_b   1.000
_cell.length_c   1.000
_cell.angle_alpha   90.00
_cell.angle_beta   90.00
_cell.angle_gamma   90.00
#
_symmetry.space_group_name_H-M   'P 1'
#
loop_
_entity.id
_entity.type
_entity.pdbx_description
1 polymer ?
#
loop_
_entity_poly.entity_id
_entity_poly.type
_entity_poly.pdbx_seq_one_letter_code
_entity_poly.pdbx_strand_id
1 'polypeptide(L)' 'MIRVQAGLFDVGAELARFTAGRTDIGAVASFTGLVRDRHNGEAVTAMTLEHYPGMT' A
#
# COMPACT_ATOMS: atom_id res chain seq x y z
N MET A 1 4.25 -2.04 12.15
CA MET A 1 2.84 -1.62 12.05
C MET A 1 2.25 -2.35 10.86
N ILE A 2 1.17 -3.11 11.06
CA ILE A 2 0.43 -3.79 9.99
C ILE A 2 -0.98 -3.22 10.04
N ARG A 3 -1.55 -2.89 8.89
CA ARG A 3 -2.88 -2.29 8.79
C ARG A 3 -3.56 -2.71 7.49
N VAL A 4 -4.79 -3.17 7.59
CA VAL A 4 -5.72 -3.34 6.48
C VAL A 4 -6.85 -2.33 6.67
N GLN A 5 -7.19 -1.59 5.61
CA GLN A 5 -8.24 -0.57 5.65
C GLN A 5 -8.94 -0.46 4.30
N ALA A 6 -10.20 -0.01 4.31
CA ALA A 6 -10.98 0.21 3.09
C ALA A 6 -10.67 1.55 2.41
N GLY A 7 -10.28 2.56 3.19
CA GLY A 7 -10.01 3.91 2.69
C GLY A 7 -8.64 4.04 2.02
N LEU A 8 -8.51 5.06 1.17
CA LEU A 8 -7.23 5.48 0.61
C LEU A 8 -6.24 5.85 1.74
N PHE A 9 -4.95 5.72 1.43
CA PHE A 9 -3.88 6.23 2.28
C PHE A 9 -2.88 7.00 1.43
N ASP A 10 -2.17 7.92 2.08
CA ASP A 10 -1.10 8.68 1.47
C ASP A 10 0.23 7.97 1.72
N VAL A 11 0.85 7.48 0.64
CA VAL A 11 2.13 6.76 0.69
C VAL A 11 3.24 7.65 1.26
N GLY A 12 3.27 8.93 0.89
CA GLY A 12 4.28 9.89 1.35
C GLY A 12 4.15 10.16 2.84
N ALA A 13 2.92 10.33 3.34
CA ALA A 13 2.66 10.51 4.76
C ALA A 13 3.09 9.28 5.58
N GLU A 14 2.85 8.06 5.09
CA GLU A 14 3.29 6.83 5.76
C GLU A 14 4.82 6.69 5.76
N LEU A 15 5.50 7.01 4.65
CA LEU A 15 6.96 7.00 4.59
C LEU A 15 7.58 8.04 5.53
N ALA A 16 7.03 9.26 5.55
CA ALA A 16 7.49 10.31 6.46
C ALA A 16 7.32 9.90 7.92
N ARG A 17 6.17 9.31 8.28
CA ARG A 17 5.94 8.76 9.62
C ARG A 17 6.90 7.62 9.95
N PHE A 18 7.23 6.76 8.99
CA PHE A 18 8.14 5.63 9.19
C PHE A 18 9.59 6.10 9.45
N THR A 19 10.04 7.17 8.78
CA THR A 19 11.40 7.70 8.92
C THR A 19 11.53 8.82 9.96
N ALA A 20 10.43 9.29 10.54
CA ALA A 20 10.44 10.41 11.47
C ALA A 20 11.44 10.18 12.62
N GLY A 21 12.39 11.11 12.75
CA GLY A 21 13.42 11.08 13.80
C GLY A 21 14.53 10.02 13.60
N ARG A 22 14.53 9.25 12.52
CA ARG A 22 15.59 8.28 12.21
C ARG A 22 16.78 8.98 11.56
N THR A 23 17.85 9.16 12.31
CA THR A 23 19.14 9.70 11.82
C THR A 23 20.20 8.61 11.62
N ASP A 24 19.82 7.35 11.85
CA ASP A 24 20.66 6.15 11.88
C ASP A 24 20.51 5.28 10.61
N ILE A 25 19.70 5.71 9.63
CA ILE A 25 19.42 4.95 8.41
C ILE A 25 19.90 5.70 7.16
N GLY A 26 20.50 4.96 6.22
CA GLY A 26 21.04 5.54 4.97
C GLY A 26 20.08 5.52 3.78
N ALA A 27 19.03 4.69 3.82
CA ALA A 27 18.05 4.58 2.74
C ALA A 27 16.75 3.91 3.22
N VAL A 28 15.66 4.16 2.49
CA VAL A 28 14.38 3.43 2.62
C VAL A 28 13.94 2.94 1.25
N ALA A 29 13.56 1.67 1.18
CA ALA A 29 12.90 1.08 0.02
C ALA A 29 11.42 0.90 0.32
N SER A 30 10.57 1.14 -0.68
CA SER A 30 9.12 0.95 -0.56
C SER A 30 8.54 0.40 -1.85
N PHE A 31 7.39 -0.26 -1.74
CA PHE A 31 6.63 -0.78 -2.86
C PHE A 31 5.18 -0.34 -2.73
N THR A 32 4.62 0.22 -3.80
CA THR A 32 3.20 0.60 -3.89
C THR A 32 2.58 -0.09 -5.10
N GLY A 33 1.54 -0.88 -4.86
CA GLY A 33 0.76 -1.52 -5.92
C GLY A 33 -0.44 -0.66 -6.33
N LEU A 34 -0.66 -0.53 -7.64
CA LEU A 34 -1.86 0.07 -8.21
C LEU A 34 -2.63 -0.98 -9.01
N VAL A 35 -3.96 -0.87 -9.02
CA VAL A 35 -4.81 -1.71 -9.87
C VAL A 35 -4.57 -1.31 -11.33
N ARG A 36 -4.29 -2.29 -12.18
CA ARG A 36 -4.11 -2.09 -13.62
C ARG A 36 -5.47 -1.86 -14.29
N ASP A 37 -5.49 -1.06 -15.35
CA ASP A 37 -6.69 -0.71 -16.10
C ASP A 37 -7.16 -1.81 -17.09
N ARG A 38 -6.36 -2.85 -17.32
CA ARG A 38 -6.70 -3.98 -18.20
C ARG A 38 -6.27 -5.34 -17.65
N HIS A 39 -7.07 -6.36 -17.97
CA HIS A 39 -6.77 -7.77 -17.70
C HIS A 39 -7.31 -8.65 -18.84
N ASN A 40 -6.47 -9.52 -19.40
CA ASN A 40 -6.82 -10.42 -20.53
C ASN A 40 -7.49 -9.74 -21.72
N GLY A 41 -7.08 -8.50 -22.03
CA GLY A 41 -7.62 -7.71 -23.14
C GLY A 41 -8.87 -6.90 -22.79
N GLU A 42 -9.49 -7.11 -21.63
CA GLU A 42 -10.67 -6.37 -21.18
C GLU A 42 -10.29 -5.22 -20.25
N ALA A 43 -11.15 -4.20 -20.17
CA ALA A 43 -10.97 -3.06 -19.27
C ALA A 43 -11.42 -3.41 -17.85
N VAL A 44 -10.62 -3.02 -16.85
CA VAL A 44 -10.92 -3.20 -15.43
C VAL A 44 -11.50 -1.91 -14.89
N THR A 45 -12.72 -1.97 -14.35
CA THR A 45 -13.39 -0.82 -13.73
C THR A 45 -13.24 -0.79 -12.21
N ALA A 46 -13.07 -1.95 -11.58
CA ALA A 46 -12.89 -2.09 -10.14
C ALA A 46 -12.20 -3.42 -9.81
N MET A 47 -11.56 -3.48 -8.63
CA MET A 47 -11.02 -4.71 -8.04
C MET A 47 -11.48 -4.78 -6.59
N THR A 48 -12.13 -5.89 -6.23
CA THR A 48 -12.51 -6.17 -4.85
C THR A 48 -11.40 -6.95 -4.17
N LEU A 49 -11.02 -6.52 -2.97
CA LEU A 49 -10.04 -7.18 -2.12
C LEU A 49 -10.73 -7.63 -0.84
N GLU A 50 -10.56 -8.90 -0.50
CA GLU A 50 -11.00 -9.49 0.76
C GLU A 50 -9.77 -9.92 1.56
N HIS A 51 -9.87 -9.85 2.89
CA HIS A 51 -8.84 -10.35 3.80
C HIS A 51 -9.49 -11.22 4.87
N TYR A 52 -8.74 -12.15 5.43
CA TYR A 52 -9.19 -13.00 6.52
C TYR A 52 -8.67 -12.46 7.86
N PRO A 53 -9.55 -11.90 8.71
CA PRO A 53 -9.13 -11.33 9.99
C PRO A 53 -8.44 -12.40 10.86
N GLY A 54 -7.22 -12.14 11.32
CA GLY A 54 -6.47 -13.03 12.21
C GLY A 54 -5.49 -13.98 11.52
N MET A 55 -5.52 -14.11 10.18
CA MET A 55 -4.37 -14.60 9.40
C MET A 55 -3.55 -13.46 8.78
N THR A 56 -4.09 -12.24 8.83
CA THR A 56 -3.48 -11.01 8.32
C THR A 56 -3.42 -9.95 9.41
#